data_AF-A0A3C0HGK2-F1
#
_entry.id   AF-A0A3C0HGK2-F1
#
_cell.length_a   1.000
_cell.length_b   1.000
_cell.length_c   1.000
_cell.angle_alpha   90.00
_cell.angle_beta   90.00
_cell.angle_gamma   90.00
#
_symmetry.space_group_name_H-M   'P 1'
#
loop_
_entity.id
_entity.type
_entity.pdbx_description
1 polymer ?
#
loop_
_entity_poly.entity_id
_entity_poly.type
_entity_poly.pdbx_seq_one_letter_code
_entity_poly.pdbx_strand_id
1 'polypeptide(L)' 'NAAERSYSYVEGFYTDAGDSIDGFGVRGSIQFADTAFYALGDFRNYSGRGGDADLWEFGLGYALNISDNLDLIAEG' A
#
# COMPACT_ATOMS: atom_id res chain seq x y z
N ASN A 1 20.53 -17.48 -2.58
CA ASN A 1 20.06 -16.39 -3.45
C ASN A 1 18.55 -16.35 -3.42
N ALA A 2 17.98 -15.88 -2.31
CA ALA A 2 16.59 -15.47 -2.28
C ALA A 2 16.46 -14.30 -3.26
N ALA A 3 15.48 -14.35 -4.15
CA ALA A 3 15.19 -13.23 -5.04
C ALA A 3 15.02 -11.97 -4.18
N GLU A 4 15.80 -10.94 -4.46
CA GLU A 4 15.70 -9.63 -3.82
C GLU A 4 14.25 -9.16 -3.92
N ARG A 5 13.52 -9.23 -2.79
CA ARG A 5 12.12 -8.81 -2.75
C ARG A 5 12.10 -7.31 -2.89
N SER A 6 11.68 -6.83 -4.05
CA SER A 6 11.44 -5.41 -4.26
C SER A 6 10.19 -5.01 -3.49
N TYR A 7 10.33 -4.13 -2.51
CA TYR A 7 9.21 -3.48 -1.81
C TYR A 7 8.65 -2.33 -2.67
N SER A 8 8.63 -2.51 -3.99
CA SER A 8 8.08 -1.58 -4.95
C SER A 8 6.92 -2.25 -5.66
N TYR A 9 5.71 -1.72 -5.45
CA TYR A 9 4.52 -2.22 -6.11
C TYR A 9 3.55 -1.08 -6.39
N VAL A 10 2.63 -1.34 -7.31
CA VAL A 10 1.44 -0.53 -7.53
C VAL A 10 0.28 -1.50 -7.72
N GLU A 11 -0.78 -1.29 -6.96
CA GLU A 11 -2.00 -2.08 -6.99
C GLU A 11 -3.20 -1.15 -7.09
N GLY A 12 -4.09 -1.45 -8.03
CA GLY A 12 -5.42 -0.84 -8.09
C GLY A 12 -6.44 -1.77 -7.45
N PHE A 13 -7.44 -1.20 -6.78
CA PHE A 13 -8.51 -1.96 -6.16
C PHE A 13 -9.85 -1.23 -6.28
N TYR A 14 -10.92 -2.01 -6.15
CA TYR A 14 -12.28 -1.51 -6.05
C TYR A 14 -12.87 -2.01 -4.74
N THR A 15 -13.55 -1.11 -4.02
CA THR A 15 -14.29 -1.41 -2.80
C THR A 15 -15.78 -1.31 -3.11
N ASP A 16 -16.50 -2.37 -2.78
CA ASP A 16 -17.97 -2.38 -2.71
C ASP A 16 -18.33 -2.72 -1.25
N ALA A 17 -18.84 -1.73 -0.53
CA ALA A 17 -19.27 -1.84 0.85
C ALA A 17 -20.80 -1.82 0.94
N GLY A 18 -21.49 -2.51 0.02
CA GLY A 18 -22.94 -2.68 0.00
C GLY A 18 -23.66 -1.57 -0.76
N ASP A 19 -24.99 -1.51 -0.62
CA ASP A 19 -25.93 -0.72 -1.45
C ASP A 19 -25.71 0.82 -1.49
N SER A 20 -24.73 1.35 -0.77
CA SER A 20 -24.59 2.79 -0.55
C SER A 20 -23.17 3.34 -0.56
N ILE A 21 -22.12 2.51 -0.60
CA ILE A 21 -20.74 2.98 -0.62
C ILE A 21 -19.93 2.10 -1.56
N ASP A 22 -19.46 2.70 -2.65
CA ASP A 22 -18.49 2.09 -3.54
C ASP A 22 -17.29 3.02 -3.73
N GLY A 23 -16.22 2.51 -4.35
CA GLY A 23 -15.04 3.32 -4.53
C GLY A 23 -13.92 2.59 -5.23
N PHE A 24 -12.97 3.34 -5.78
CA PHE A 24 -11.72 2.80 -6.31
C PHE A 24 -10.53 3.41 -5.58
N GLY A 25 -9.41 2.71 -5.63
CA GLY A 25 -8.18 3.21 -5.07
C GLY A 25 -6.97 2.68 -5.82
N VAL A 26 -5.86 3.35 -5.56
CA VAL A 26 -4.53 2.92 -5.95
C VAL A 26 -3.64 3.01 -4.73
N ARG A 27 -2.91 1.94 -4.46
CA ARG A 27 -1.85 1.94 -3.45
C ARG A 27 -0.55 1.47 -4.06
N GLY A 28 0.54 1.92 -3.48
CA GLY A 28 1.84 1.47 -3.91
C GLY A 28 2.92 1.80 -2.92
N SER A 29 4.10 1.32 -3.25
CA SER A 29 5.30 1.63 -2.53
C SER A 29 6.49 1.75 -3.48
N ILE A 30 7.51 2.44 -3.01
CA ILE A 30 8.81 2.53 -3.69
C ILE A 30 9.93 2.30 -2.68
N GLN A 31 10.78 1.31 -2.96
CA GLN A 31 11.95 1.02 -2.16
C GLN A 31 13.07 2.03 -2.44
N PHE A 32 13.76 2.47 -1.39
CA PHE A 32 14.88 3.38 -1.53
C PHE A 32 16.15 2.61 -1.84
N ALA A 33 16.53 2.54 -3.12
CA ALA A 33 17.73 1.84 -3.59
C ALA A 33 17.86 0.43 -2.96
N ASP A 34 19.07 0.00 -2.61
CA ASP A 34 19.35 -1.30 -2.00
C ASP A 34 19.18 -1.26 -0.47
N THR A 35 18.32 -0.37 0.04
CA THR A 35 18.03 -0.29 1.48
C THR A 35 16.77 -1.08 1.84
N ALA A 36 16.64 -1.39 3.13
CA ALA A 36 15.43 -1.97 3.69
C ALA A 36 14.27 -0.97 3.84
N PHE A 37 14.45 0.31 3.50
CA PHE A 37 13.43 1.33 3.65
C PHE A 37 12.62 1.53 2.37
N TYR A 38 11.35 1.86 2.53
CA TYR A 38 10.46 2.19 1.41
C TYR A 38 9.44 3.27 1.81
N ALA A 39 8.92 3.99 0.84
CA ALA A 39 7.76 4.86 1.02
C ALA A 39 6.49 4.16 0.59
N LEU A 40 5.38 4.48 1.24
CA LEU A 40 4.03 4.03 0.93
C LEU A 40 3.18 5.22 0.51
N GLY A 41 2.31 5.00 -0.46
CA GLY A 41 1.29 5.96 -0.86
C GLY A 41 0.00 5.24 -1.20
N ASP A 42 -1.12 5.80 -0.78
CA ASP A 42 -2.45 5.29 -1.06
C ASP A 42 -3.41 6.44 -1.34
N PHE A 43 -4.24 6.24 -2.36
CA PHE A 43 -5.36 7.09 -2.69
C PHE A 43 -6.61 6.23 -2.79
N ARG A 44 -7.68 6.70 -2.15
CA ARG A 44 -9.01 6.08 -2.20
C ARG A 44 -10.07 7.15 -2.43
N ASN A 45 -10.94 6.90 -3.40
CA ASN A 45 -12.19 7.62 -3.54
C ASN A 45 -13.33 6.70 -3.10
N TYR A 46 -14.27 7.25 -2.35
CA TYR A 46 -15.54 6.61 -2.02
C TYR A 46 -16.69 7.51 -2.47
N SER A 47 -17.70 6.91 -3.09
CA SER A 47 -18.95 7.55 -3.45
C SER A 47 -20.11 6.89 -2.70
N GLY A 48 -21.05 7.69 -2.19
CA GLY A 48 -22.20 7.14 -1.48
C GLY A 48 -23.43 8.05 -1.42
N ARG A 49 -24.55 7.55 -0.90
CA ARG A 49 -25.90 8.19 -0.88
C ARG A 49 -26.02 9.43 0.02
N GLY A 50 -25.05 10.34 -0.04
CA GLY A 50 -25.02 11.59 0.74
C GLY A 50 -23.74 12.39 0.61
N GLY A 51 -22.72 11.88 -0.10
CA GLY A 51 -21.47 12.59 -0.33
C GLY A 51 -20.36 11.69 -0.83
N ASP A 52 -19.30 12.35 -1.31
CA ASP A 52 -18.07 11.72 -1.79
C ASP A 52 -16.96 11.98 -0.77
N ALA A 53 -16.05 11.00 -0.61
CA ALA A 53 -14.89 11.11 0.26
C ALA A 53 -13.62 10.71 -0.47
N ASP A 54 -12.63 11.59 -0.45
CA ASP A 54 -11.29 11.33 -0.95
C ASP A 54 -10.33 11.18 0.22
N LEU A 55 -9.59 10.07 0.26
CA LEU A 55 -8.59 9.79 1.28
C LEU A 55 -7.22 9.62 0.63
N TRP A 56 -6.23 10.23 1.29
CA TRP A 56 -4.82 10.11 0.94
C TRP A 56 -4.07 9.65 2.18
N GLU A 57 -3.23 8.65 2.01
CA GLU A 57 -2.36 8.13 3.06
C GLU A 57 -0.94 8.05 2.52
N PHE A 58 0.01 8.45 3.36
CA PHE A 58 1.44 8.39 3.06
C PHE A 58 2.14 7.83 4.28
N GLY A 59 3.12 6.97 4.04
CA GLY A 59 3.84 6.31 5.11
C GLY A 59 5.27 5.96 4.75
N LEU A 60 5.99 5.51 5.75
CA LEU A 60 7.33 4.96 5.61
C LEU A 60 7.36 3.55 6.18
N GLY A 61 8.08 2.68 5.49
CA GLY A 61 8.24 1.29 5.86
C GLY A 61 9.71 0.90 6.00
N TYR A 62 9.94 -0.12 6.82
CA TYR A 62 11.23 -0.79 6.96
C TYR A 62 11.03 -2.31 6.96
N ALA A 63 11.82 -3.01 6.16
CA ALA A 63 11.80 -4.46 6.02
C ALA A 63 13.13 -5.08 6.47
N LEU A 64 13.09 -5.84 7.57
CA LEU A 64 14.23 -6.59 8.08
C LEU A 64 14.18 -8.04 7.60
N ASN A 65 15.19 -8.47 6.85
CA ASN A 65 15.33 -9.87 6.48
C ASN A 65 15.71 -10.73 7.70
N ILE A 66 14.89 -11.74 8.01
CA ILE A 66 15.14 -12.70 9.10
C ILE A 66 15.71 -14.00 8.54
N SER A 67 15.22 -14.43 7.38
CA SER A 67 15.71 -15.61 6.65
C SER A 67 15.44 -15.46 5.14
N ASP A 68 15.91 -16.42 4.34
CA ASP A 68 15.72 -16.45 2.88
C ASP A 68 14.25 -16.36 2.41
N ASN A 69 13.27 -16.56 3.31
CA ASN A 69 11.85 -16.53 2.99
C ASN A 69 11.00 -15.69 3.95
N LEU A 70 11.59 -15.09 4.99
CA LEU A 70 10.87 -14.35 6.02
C LEU A 70 11.48 -12.97 6.23
N ASP A 71 10.62 -11.96 6.13
CA ASP A 71 10.95 -10.58 6.45
C ASP A 71 10.00 -10.08 7.55
N LEU A 72 10.55 -9.33 8.50
CA LEU A 72 9.78 -8.54 9.45
C LEU A 72 9.58 -7.14 8.88
N ILE A 73 8.33 -6.68 8.87
CA ILE A 73 7.94 -5.41 8.30
C ILE A 73 7.40 -4.49 9.40
N ALA A 74 7.80 -3.22 9.37
CA ALA A 74 7.23 -2.15 10.17
C ALA A 74 6.83 -0.98 9.26
N GLU A 75 5.59 -0.49 9.41
CA GLU A 75 4.99 0.58 8.60
C GLU A 75 4.33 1.61 9.52
N GLY A 76 4.30 2.88 9.10
CA GLY A 76 3.60 3.96 9.80
C GLY A 76 3.45 5.22 8.97
#